data_AF-A0A3D4C0J7-F1
#
_entry.id   AF-A0A3D4C0J7-F1
#
_cell.length_a   1.000
_cell.length_b   1.000
_cell.length_c   1.000
_cell.angle_alpha   90.00
_cell.angle_beta   90.00
_cell.angle_gamma   90.00
#
_symmetry.space_group_name_H-M   'P 1'
#
loop_
_entity.id
_entity.type
_entity.pdbx_description
1 polymer ?
#
loop_
_entity_poly.entity_id
_entity_poly.type
_entity_poly.pdbx_seq_one_letter_code
_entity_poly.pdbx_strand_id
1 'polypeptide(L)'
;MGSVISQVAGLGSSAADAAYMTQAQLINLVNSNQILTVGFNYAAGNTLGVVNNHAYTITAYNATNQTFHLRNPWGTRDVDVTWSQLVSLRGVMVWSNT
;
A
#
# COMPACT_ATOMS: atom_id res chain seq x y z
N MET A 1 3.72 -14.20 12.20
CA MET A 1 5.04 -14.00 11.57
C MET A 1 5.34 -12.51 11.58
N GLY A 2 6.56 -12.10 11.94
CA GLY A 2 6.95 -10.69 11.90
C GLY A 2 7.01 -10.19 10.45
N SER A 3 6.70 -8.90 10.25
CA SER A 3 6.82 -8.26 8.95
C SER A 3 8.27 -8.32 8.44
N VAL A 4 8.47 -8.62 7.16
CA VAL A 4 9.80 -8.53 6.51
C VAL A 4 10.37 -7.11 6.64
N ILE A 5 9.51 -6.09 6.72
CA ILE A 5 9.91 -4.69 6.95
C ILE A 5 10.75 -4.57 8.23
N SER A 6 10.39 -5.26 9.31
CA SER A 6 11.14 -5.18 10.57
C SER A 6 12.54 -5.77 10.49
N GLN A 7 12.73 -6.78 9.64
CA GLN A 7 14.05 -7.39 9.43
C GLN A 7 14.97 -6.47 8.62
N VAL A 8 14.41 -5.74 7.66
CA VAL A 8 15.15 -4.83 6.78
C VAL A 8 15.44 -3.48 7.45
N ALA A 9 14.46 -2.92 8.15
CA ALA A 9 14.57 -1.60 8.76
C ALA A 9 15.24 -1.62 10.15
N GLY A 10 15.25 -2.77 10.85
CA GLY A 10 15.65 -2.84 12.25
C GLY A 10 14.66 -2.16 13.21
N LEU A 11 13.44 -1.88 12.73
CA LEU A 11 12.38 -1.18 13.46
C LEU A 11 11.12 -2.05 13.58
N GLY A 12 10.23 -1.69 14.51
CA GLY A 12 8.87 -2.24 14.53
C GLY A 12 8.11 -1.94 13.23
N SER A 13 7.03 -2.67 12.98
CA SER A 13 6.12 -2.39 11.87
C SER A 13 4.70 -2.18 12.36
N SER A 14 3.98 -1.28 11.70
CA SER A 14 2.55 -1.06 11.89
C SER A 14 1.78 -1.51 10.66
N ALA A 15 0.50 -1.83 10.84
CA ALA A 15 -0.39 -2.19 9.75
C ALA A 15 -1.79 -1.66 9.98
N ALA A 16 -2.49 -1.35 8.89
CA ALA A 16 -3.90 -0.97 8.91
C ALA A 16 -4.56 -1.39 7.59
N ASP A 17 -5.81 -1.83 7.66
CA ASP A 17 -6.67 -1.88 6.47
C ASP A 17 -6.98 -0.43 6.04
N ALA A 18 -7.04 -0.18 4.74
CA ALA A 18 -7.47 1.08 4.16
C ALA A 18 -8.80 1.57 4.76
N ALA A 19 -9.72 0.65 5.10
CA ALA A 19 -11.00 0.97 5.74
C ALA A 19 -10.87 1.54 7.17
N TYR A 20 -9.71 1.38 7.82
CA TYR A 20 -9.46 1.82 9.20
C TYR A 20 -8.37 2.90 9.31
N MET A 21 -7.97 3.51 8.19
CA MET A 21 -7.08 4.66 8.16
C MET A 21 -7.65 5.75 7.24
N THR A 22 -7.03 6.93 7.24
CA THR A 22 -7.43 8.06 6.39
C THR A 22 -6.53 8.19 5.16
N GLN A 23 -7.06 8.77 4.09
CA GLN A 23 -6.26 9.13 2.91
C GLN A 23 -5.06 10.02 3.27
N ALA A 24 -5.26 10.99 4.16
CA ALA A 24 -4.21 11.89 4.60
C ALA A 24 -3.06 11.14 5.32
N GLN A 25 -3.38 10.15 6.15
CA GLN A 25 -2.36 9.29 6.76
C GLN A 25 -1.54 8.55 5.70
N LEU A 26 -2.20 7.99 4.67
CA LEU A 26 -1.48 7.29 3.60
C LEU A 26 -0.59 8.25 2.78
N ILE A 27 -1.09 9.43 2.45
CA ILE A 27 -0.30 10.47 1.78
C ILE A 27 0.94 10.84 2.61
N ASN A 28 0.78 10.98 3.92
CA ASN A 28 1.92 11.28 4.81
C ASN A 28 2.94 10.13 4.84
N LEU A 29 2.49 8.88 4.88
CA LEU A 29 3.38 7.70 4.81
C LEU A 29 4.13 7.63 3.47
N VAL A 30 3.47 7.92 2.35
CA VAL A 30 4.10 7.95 1.02
C VAL A 30 5.16 9.03 0.91
N ASN A 31 4.96 10.16 1.58
CA ASN A 31 5.91 11.27 1.60
C ASN A 31 6.93 11.19 2.75
N SER A 32 6.93 10.10 3.53
CA SER A 32 7.90 9.88 4.59
C SER A 32 9.07 9.01 4.10
N ASN A 33 10.12 8.88 4.92
CA ASN A 33 11.23 7.96 4.66
C ASN A 33 10.97 6.55 5.20
N GLN A 34 9.71 6.18 5.47
CA GLN A 34 9.34 4.85 5.97
C GLN A 34 9.19 3.86 4.81
N ILE A 35 9.51 2.59 5.05
CA ILE A 35 9.18 1.52 4.10
C ILE A 35 7.67 1.32 4.14
N LEU A 36 7.01 1.33 2.98
CA LEU A 36 5.55 1.21 2.87
C LEU A 36 5.16 0.20 1.80
N THR A 37 4.29 -0.73 2.17
CA THR A 37 3.71 -1.74 1.28
C THR A 37 2.20 -1.79 1.40
N VAL A 38 1.54 -2.32 0.37
CA VAL A 38 0.13 -2.70 0.40
C VAL A 38 -0.04 -4.09 -0.16
N GLY A 39 -0.86 -4.92 0.50
CA GLY A 39 -1.26 -6.22 0.01
C GLY A 39 -2.77 -6.37 -0.02
N PHE A 40 -3.25 -7.32 -0.82
CA PHE A 40 -4.67 -7.61 -0.95
C PHE A 40 -4.91 -9.11 -0.66
N ASN A 41 -5.60 -9.44 0.43
CA ASN A 41 -5.96 -10.84 0.70
C ASN A 41 -7.05 -11.32 -0.26
N TYR A 42 -8.08 -10.49 -0.42
CA TYR A 42 -9.17 -10.68 -1.37
C TYR A 42 -9.66 -9.33 -1.86
N ALA A 43 -9.13 -8.90 -3.01
CA ALA A 43 -9.52 -7.68 -3.69
C ALA A 43 -10.95 -7.83 -4.25
N ALA A 44 -11.94 -7.44 -3.45
CA ALA A 44 -13.34 -7.48 -3.85
C ALA A 44 -13.57 -6.54 -5.05
N GLY A 45 -14.27 -7.03 -6.08
CA GLY A 45 -14.60 -6.21 -7.26
C GLY A 45 -13.38 -5.75 -8.08
N ASN A 46 -12.29 -6.53 -8.06
CA ASN A 46 -11.04 -6.20 -8.71
C ASN A 46 -11.15 -6.08 -10.25
N THR A 47 -11.39 -4.86 -10.72
CA THR A 47 -11.36 -4.50 -12.15
C THR A 47 -10.02 -3.90 -12.58
N LEU A 48 -9.13 -3.60 -11.62
CA LEU A 48 -7.85 -2.92 -11.84
C LEU A 48 -6.69 -3.89 -12.07
N GLY A 49 -6.92 -5.20 -11.92
CA GLY A 49 -5.92 -6.24 -12.17
C GLY A 49 -4.87 -6.38 -11.07
N VAL A 50 -5.14 -5.90 -9.84
CA VAL A 50 -4.28 -6.18 -8.68
C VAL A 50 -4.23 -7.68 -8.40
N VAL A 51 -3.14 -8.19 -7.85
CA VAL A 51 -2.99 -9.62 -7.57
C VAL A 51 -3.33 -9.88 -6.10
N ASN A 52 -4.21 -10.85 -5.85
CA ASN A 52 -4.50 -11.32 -4.49
C ASN A 52 -3.33 -12.10 -3.91
N ASN A 53 -3.15 -12.06 -2.59
CA ASN A 53 -2.02 -12.64 -1.86
C ASN A 53 -0.66 -12.14 -2.39
N HIS A 54 -0.63 -10.89 -2.88
CA HIS A 54 0.55 -10.25 -3.43
C HIS A 54 0.77 -8.89 -2.82
N ALA A 55 2.04 -8.53 -2.60
CA ALA A 55 2.43 -7.26 -2.02
C ALA A 55 3.00 -6.32 -3.10
N TYR A 56 2.63 -5.05 -2.99
CA TYR A 56 3.11 -3.94 -3.79
C TYR A 56 3.82 -2.93 -2.88
N THR A 57 4.75 -2.17 -3.42
CA THR A 57 5.26 -0.96 -2.75
C THR A 57 4.44 0.24 -3.22
N ILE A 58 4.04 1.11 -2.30
CA ILE A 58 3.45 2.40 -2.67
C ILE A 58 4.59 3.40 -2.77
N THR A 59 4.85 3.93 -3.96
CA THR A 59 6.06 4.75 -4.19
C THR A 59 5.77 6.22 -4.45
N ALA A 60 4.53 6.58 -4.77
CA ALA A 60 4.17 7.97 -5.06
C ALA A 60 2.67 8.22 -4.85
N TYR A 61 2.33 9.48 -4.58
CA TYR A 61 0.97 10.01 -4.64
C TYR A 61 0.93 11.14 -5.67
N ASN A 62 0.05 11.03 -6.67
CA ASN A 62 -0.18 12.04 -7.68
C ASN A 62 -1.40 12.88 -7.27
N ALA A 63 -1.17 14.13 -6.88
CA ALA A 63 -2.24 15.03 -6.42
C ALA A 63 -3.18 15.49 -7.55
N THR A 64 -2.72 15.55 -8.80
CA THR A 64 -3.54 15.93 -9.97
C THR A 64 -4.63 14.90 -10.23
N ASN A 65 -4.26 13.62 -10.18
CA ASN A 65 -5.17 12.51 -10.49
C ASN A 65 -5.75 11.85 -9.22
N GLN A 66 -5.27 12.27 -8.04
CA GLN A 66 -5.62 11.70 -6.74
C GLN A 66 -5.36 10.18 -6.65
N THR A 67 -4.25 9.73 -7.23
CA THR A 67 -3.87 8.32 -7.30
C THR A 67 -2.60 8.01 -6.52
N PHE A 68 -2.55 6.81 -5.97
CA PHE A 68 -1.35 6.18 -5.41
C PHE A 68 -0.77 5.23 -6.43
N HIS A 69 0.53 5.34 -6.65
CA HIS A 69 1.25 4.44 -7.55
C HIS A 69 1.69 3.18 -6.81
N LEU A 70 1.16 2.03 -7.23
CA LEU A 70 1.52 0.71 -6.71
C LEU A 70 2.53 0.06 -7.66
N ARG A 71 3.78 -0.03 -7.21
CA ARG A 71 4.83 -0.74 -7.95
C ARG A 71 4.79 -2.23 -7.61
N ASN A 72 4.67 -3.05 -8.65
CA ASN A 72 4.70 -4.50 -8.54
C ASN A 72 6.17 -4.97 -8.51
N PRO A 73 6.58 -5.77 -7.50
CA PRO A 73 7.95 -6.29 -7.43
C PRO A 73 8.36 -7.18 -8.60
N TRP A 74 7.43 -7.66 -9.44
CA TRP A 74 7.75 -8.37 -10.69
C TRP A 74 8.31 -7.48 -11.79
N GLY A 75 8.32 -6.15 -11.61
CA GLY A 75 8.78 -5.19 -12.61
C GLY A 75 7.79 -4.98 -13.77
N THR A 76 6.57 -5.50 -13.66
CA THR A 76 5.48 -5.32 -14.63
C THR A 76 4.15 -5.21 -13.89
N ARG A 77 3.13 -4.62 -14.53
CA ARG A 77 1.78 -4.44 -13.95
C ARG A 77 1.77 -3.54 -12.70
N ASP A 78 2.52 -2.44 -12.77
CA ASP A 78 2.31 -1.33 -11.86
C ASP A 78 0.91 -0.75 -12.11
N VAL A 79 0.27 -0.24 -11.07
CA VAL A 79 -1.11 0.25 -11.15
C VAL A 79 -1.28 1.51 -10.32
N ASP A 80 -1.98 2.47 -10.89
CA ASP A 80 -2.41 3.67 -10.17
C ASP A 80 -3.83 3.46 -9.63
N VAL A 81 -4.00 3.68 -8.33
CA VAL A 81 -5.29 3.48 -7.64
C VAL A 81 -5.69 4.71 -6.84
N THR A 82 -6.97 5.04 -6.83
CA THR A 82 -7.50 6.08 -5.95
C THR A 82 -7.61 5.57 -4.52
N TRP A 83 -7.78 6.49 -3.56
CA TRP A 83 -8.10 6.13 -2.18
C TRP A 83 -9.36 5.25 -2.07
N SER A 84 -10.43 5.61 -2.78
CA SER A 84 -11.69 4.86 -2.76
C SER A 84 -11.54 3.44 -3.32
N GLN A 85 -10.66 3.25 -4.31
CA GLN A 85 -10.31 1.94 -4.83
C GLN A 85 -9.54 1.12 -3.80
N LEU A 86 -8.53 1.69 -3.12
CA LEU A 86 -7.81 0.99 -2.04
C LEU A 86 -8.75 0.52 -0.92
N VAL A 87 -9.70 1.36 -0.51
CA VAL A 87 -10.73 0.99 0.49
C VAL A 87 -11.63 -0.13 -0.03
N SER A 88 -12.12 -0.03 -1.28
CA SER A 88 -13.00 -1.04 -1.87
C SER A 88 -12.31 -2.40 -2.03
N LEU A 89 -11.02 -2.39 -2.41
CA LEU A 89 -10.18 -3.58 -2.54
C LEU A 89 -9.69 -4.12 -1.21
N ARG A 90 -9.97 -3.43 -0.09
CA ARG A 90 -9.54 -3.79 1.27
C ARG A 90 -8.02 -3.94 1.35
N GLY A 91 -7.31 -2.95 0.82
CA GLY A 91 -5.85 -2.91 0.86
C GLY A 91 -5.34 -2.91 2.30
N VAL A 92 -4.37 -3.76 2.61
CA VAL A 92 -3.72 -3.80 3.92
C VAL A 92 -2.37 -3.14 3.79
N MET A 93 -2.24 -1.96 4.39
CA MET A 93 -1.02 -1.18 4.41
C MET A 93 -0.13 -1.69 5.54
N VAL A 94 1.16 -1.88 5.27
CA VAL A 94 2.16 -2.24 6.28
C VAL A 94 3.35 -1.32 6.10
N TRP A 95 3.78 -0.68 7.18
CA TRP A 95 4.89 0.27 7.15
C TRP A 95 5.86 0.12 8.33
N SER A 96 7.10 0.57 8.15
CA SER A 96 8.09 0.63 9.24
C SER A 96 7.72 1.73 10.22
N ASN A 97 7.91 1.53 11.52
CA ASN A 97 7.79 2.60 12.51
C ASN A 97 8.95 3.61 12.38
N THR A 98 8.94 4.64 13.21
CA THR A 98 10.02 5.64 13.37
C THR A 98 10.67 5.52 14.73
#